data_AF-A0A1F0UDA1-F1
#
_entry.id   AF-A0A1F0UDA1-F1
#
_cell.length_a   1.000
_cell.length_b   1.000
_cell.length_c   1.000
_cell.angle_alpha   90.00
_cell.angle_beta   90.00
_cell.angle_gamma   90.00
#
_symmetry.space_group_name_H-M   'P 1'
#
loop_
_entity.id
_entity.type
_entity.pdbx_description
1 polymer ?
#
loop_
_entity_poly.entity_id
_entity_poly.type
_entity_poly.pdbx_seq_one_letter_code
_entity_poly.pdbx_strand_id
1 'polypeptide(L)'
;MRKQTLKRKVKGKEPFNPLMTKYSQLSRQFQLILDSNKRCLEVYPDEFHHKVKFRNELADLVIRLKAGSKLLNEMAKSQGAEIKDKYGALKGFNQANNYLIHKFVEVVEQIEQLQIERIELQKGSK
;
A
#
# COMPACT_ATOMS: atom_id res chain seq x y z
N MET A 1 13.96 -38.73 -11.79
CA MET A 1 13.17 -37.47 -11.77
C MET A 1 13.82 -36.49 -10.80
N ARG A 2 14.41 -35.38 -11.29
CA ARG A 2 15.04 -34.36 -10.43
C ARG A 2 13.95 -33.51 -9.77
N LYS A 3 13.85 -33.56 -8.44
CA LYS A 3 13.01 -32.63 -7.66
C LYS A 3 13.65 -31.24 -7.73
N GLN A 4 13.09 -30.35 -8.55
CA GLN A 4 13.49 -28.95 -8.59
C GLN A 4 12.82 -28.25 -7.40
N THR A 5 13.55 -28.08 -6.31
CA THR A 5 13.13 -27.28 -5.16
C THR A 5 13.13 -25.81 -5.56
N LEU A 6 11.94 -25.28 -5.87
CA LEU A 6 11.70 -23.84 -5.96
C LEU A 6 12.03 -23.21 -4.60
N LYS A 7 13.24 -22.67 -4.45
CA LYS A 7 13.60 -21.82 -3.31
C LYS A 7 12.74 -20.56 -3.37
N ARG A 8 11.63 -20.54 -2.64
CA ARG A 8 10.91 -19.29 -2.35
C ARG A 8 11.91 -18.32 -1.73
N LYS A 9 12.12 -17.16 -2.37
CA LYS A 9 12.80 -16.02 -1.74
C LYS A 9 11.97 -15.67 -0.50
N VAL A 10 12.46 -16.02 0.69
CA VAL A 10 11.91 -15.55 1.95
C VAL A 10 12.18 -14.05 1.98
N LYS A 11 11.15 -13.24 1.73
CA LYS A 11 11.18 -11.80 1.95
C LYS A 11 11.69 -11.61 3.39
N GLY A 12 12.83 -10.93 3.55
CA GLY A 12 13.44 -10.73 4.87
C GLY A 12 12.38 -10.22 5.85
N LYS A 13 12.47 -10.64 7.13
CA LYS A 13 11.54 -10.21 8.18
C LYS A 13 11.33 -8.69 8.05
N GLU A 14 10.12 -8.28 7.67
CA GLU A 14 9.79 -6.87 7.64
C GLU A 14 10.09 -6.30 9.03
N PRO A 15 10.87 -5.21 9.11
CA PRO A 15 11.19 -4.61 10.40
C PRO A 15 9.89 -4.34 11.15
N PHE A 16 9.86 -4.71 12.43
CA PHE A 16 8.70 -4.52 13.28
C PHE A 16 8.23 -3.07 13.19
N ASN A 17 7.02 -2.85 12.68
CA ASN A 17 6.41 -1.54 12.59
C ASN A 17 5.41 -1.41 13.76
N PRO A 18 5.71 -0.61 14.80
CA PRO A 18 4.83 -0.45 15.97
C PRO A 18 3.41 0.02 15.61
N LEU A 19 3.26 0.72 14.48
CA LEU A 19 1.95 1.17 14.00
C LEU A 19 1.11 0.03 13.43
N MET A 20 1.70 -1.07 12.96
CA MET A 20 0.93 -2.27 12.61
C MET A 20 0.29 -2.91 13.84
N THR A 21 1.00 -2.95 14.97
CA THR A 21 0.42 -3.44 16.22
C THR A 21 -0.68 -2.50 16.72
N LYS A 22 -0.43 -1.18 16.66
CA LYS A 22 -1.41 -0.16 17.08
C LYS A 22 -2.67 -0.16 16.21
N TYR A 23 -2.54 -0.37 14.91
CA TYR A 23 -3.63 -0.38 13.94
C TYR A 23 -3.91 -1.77 13.38
N SER A 24 -3.84 -2.80 14.23
CA SER A 24 -3.89 -4.21 13.82
C SER A 24 -5.11 -4.59 12.95
N GLN A 25 -6.29 -4.07 13.28
CA GLN A 25 -7.50 -4.31 12.49
C GLN A 25 -7.43 -3.64 11.11
N LEU A 26 -6.90 -2.42 11.02
CA LEU A 26 -6.68 -1.75 9.74
C LEU A 26 -5.64 -2.49 8.91
N SER A 27 -4.52 -2.89 9.52
CA SER A 27 -3.51 -3.72 8.85
C SER A 27 -4.11 -5.00 8.29
N ARG A 28 -5.02 -5.64 9.04
CA ARG A 28 -5.72 -6.84 8.59
C ARG A 28 -6.60 -6.57 7.38
N GLN A 29 -7.32 -5.45 7.32
CA GLN A 29 -8.12 -5.10 6.14
C GLN A 29 -7.24 -4.94 4.89
N PHE A 30 -6.08 -4.30 5.01
CA PHE A 30 -5.12 -4.23 3.91
C PHE A 30 -4.62 -5.61 3.48
N GLN A 31 -4.34 -6.51 4.43
CA GLN A 31 -3.96 -7.88 4.08
C GLN A 31 -5.08 -8.61 3.32
N LEU A 32 -6.34 -8.45 3.73
CA LEU A 32 -7.48 -9.04 3.02
C LEU A 32 -7.63 -8.49 1.60
N ILE A 33 -7.34 -7.19 1.39
CA ILE A 33 -7.29 -6.59 0.06
C ILE A 33 -6.19 -7.24 -0.78
N LEU A 34 -4.98 -7.39 -0.22
CA LEU A 34 -3.85 -8.02 -0.90
C LEU A 34 -4.15 -9.47 -1.31
N ASP A 35 -4.81 -10.23 -0.44
CA ASP A 35 -5.21 -11.61 -0.70
C ASP A 35 -6.33 -11.67 -1.75
N SER A 36 -7.30 -10.75 -1.68
CA SER A 36 -8.37 -10.60 -2.68
C SER A 36 -7.82 -10.29 -4.07
N ASN A 37 -6.79 -9.46 -4.19
CA ASN A 37 -6.19 -9.11 -5.48
C ASN A 37 -5.57 -10.34 -6.15
N LYS A 38 -4.81 -11.14 -5.41
CA LYS A 38 -4.24 -12.40 -5.92
C LYS A 38 -5.33 -13.36 -6.38
N ARG A 39 -6.33 -13.59 -5.53
CA ARG A 39 -7.45 -14.47 -5.86
C ARG A 39 -8.23 -14.02 -7.09
N CYS A 40 -8.33 -12.70 -7.32
CA CYS A 40 -8.96 -12.17 -8.52
C CYS A 40 -8.21 -12.58 -9.79
N LEU A 41 -6.86 -12.54 -9.78
CA LEU A 41 -6.07 -13.00 -10.92
C LEU A 41 -6.23 -14.51 -11.15
N GLU A 42 -6.21 -15.29 -10.06
CA GLU A 42 -6.28 -16.76 -10.12
C GLU A 42 -7.65 -17.28 -10.60
N VAL A 43 -8.74 -16.67 -10.13
CA VAL A 43 -10.11 -17.19 -10.33
C VAL A 43 -10.87 -16.41 -11.40
N TYR A 44 -10.61 -15.12 -11.57
CA TYR A 44 -11.35 -14.23 -12.46
C TYR A 44 -10.40 -13.30 -13.26
N PRO A 45 -9.47 -13.86 -14.06
CA PRO A 45 -8.43 -13.07 -14.74
C PRO A 45 -9.00 -12.03 -15.72
N ASP A 46 -10.17 -12.27 -16.31
CA ASP A 46 -10.82 -11.32 -17.23
C ASP A 46 -11.40 -10.09 -16.52
N GLU A 47 -11.80 -10.27 -15.25
CA GLU A 47 -12.33 -9.21 -14.39
C GLU A 47 -11.23 -8.39 -13.69
N PHE A 48 -9.95 -8.72 -13.93
CA PHE A 48 -8.82 -8.05 -13.27
C PHE A 48 -8.73 -6.54 -13.59
N HIS A 49 -9.40 -6.07 -14.64
CA HIS A 49 -9.48 -4.65 -14.98
C HIS A 49 -10.12 -3.80 -13.85
N HIS A 50 -11.00 -4.38 -13.03
CA HIS A 50 -11.52 -3.71 -11.83
C HIS A 50 -10.44 -3.47 -10.78
N LYS A 51 -9.47 -4.38 -10.62
CA LYS A 51 -8.32 -4.18 -9.75
C LYS A 51 -7.41 -3.07 -10.28
N VAL A 52 -7.21 -3.00 -11.59
CA VAL A 52 -6.45 -1.91 -12.23
C VAL A 52 -7.11 -0.55 -11.99
N LYS A 53 -8.44 -0.46 -12.08
CA LYS A 53 -9.18 0.76 -11.71
C LYS A 53 -8.97 1.13 -10.25
N PHE A 54 -9.13 0.16 -9.34
CA PHE A 54 -8.91 0.37 -7.91
C PHE A 54 -7.49 0.86 -7.60
N ARG A 55 -6.45 0.31 -8.26
CA ARG A 55 -5.07 0.80 -8.16
C ARG A 55 -4.98 2.29 -8.50
N ASN A 56 -5.60 2.72 -9.60
CA ASN A 56 -5.55 4.12 -10.03
C ASN A 56 -6.23 5.06 -9.01
N GLU A 57 -7.35 4.62 -8.42
CA GLU A 57 -8.03 5.36 -7.34
C GLU A 57 -7.14 5.50 -6.09
N LEU A 58 -6.46 4.42 -5.68
CA LEU A 58 -5.51 4.47 -4.57
C LEU A 58 -4.29 5.33 -4.86
N ALA A 59 -3.76 5.29 -6.09
CA ALA A 59 -2.63 6.11 -6.50
C ALA A 59 -2.96 7.62 -6.44
N ASP A 60 -4.14 8.02 -6.92
CA ASP A 60 -4.63 9.40 -6.79
C ASP A 60 -4.79 9.80 -5.32
N LEU A 61 -5.37 8.93 -4.48
CA LEU A 61 -5.51 9.19 -3.06
C LEU A 61 -4.16 9.38 -2.35
N VAL A 62 -3.16 8.55 -2.66
CA VAL A 62 -1.79 8.70 -2.14
C VAL A 62 -1.20 10.05 -2.48
N ILE A 63 -1.38 10.53 -3.72
CA ILE A 63 -0.89 11.84 -4.16
C ILE A 63 -1.54 12.96 -3.33
N ARG A 64 -2.86 12.90 -3.14
CA ARG A 64 -3.60 13.91 -2.35
C ARG A 64 -3.20 13.90 -0.87
N LEU A 65 -3.01 12.73 -0.27
CA LEU A 65 -2.57 12.61 1.13
C LEU A 65 -1.16 13.16 1.33
N LYS A 66 -0.25 12.94 0.38
CA LYS A 66 1.10 13.53 0.40
C LYS A 66 1.04 15.05 0.27
N ALA A 67 0.25 15.56 -0.67
CA ALA A 67 0.09 17.00 -0.88
C ALA A 67 -0.53 17.70 0.34
N GLY A 68 -1.59 17.12 0.92
CA GLY A 68 -2.24 17.65 2.12
C GLY A 68 -1.31 17.68 3.34
N SER A 69 -0.54 16.61 3.56
CA SER A 69 0.47 16.60 4.64
C SER A 69 1.57 17.63 4.42
N LYS A 70 2.03 17.82 3.17
CA LYS A 70 3.00 18.87 2.85
C LYS A 70 2.45 20.26 3.17
N LEU A 71 1.24 20.57 2.70
CA LEU A 71 0.56 21.84 2.96
C LEU A 71 0.39 22.09 4.46
N LEU A 72 -0.10 21.11 5.22
CA LEU A 72 -0.27 21.24 6.66
C LEU A 72 1.05 21.51 7.37
N ASN A 73 2.14 20.84 6.98
CA ASN A 73 3.47 21.07 7.55
C ASN A 73 4.05 22.44 7.18
N GLU A 74 3.75 22.98 5.99
CA GLU A 74 4.15 24.34 5.58
C GLU A 74 3.40 25.40 6.38
N MET A 75 2.08 25.26 6.49
CA MET A 75 1.25 26.12 7.36
C MET A 75 1.75 26.06 8.80
N ALA A 76 2.09 24.87 9.28
CA ALA A 76 2.59 24.67 10.63
C ALA A 76 3.91 25.44 10.90
N LYS A 77 4.84 25.40 9.96
CA LYS A 77 6.09 26.16 10.06
C LYS A 77 5.86 27.67 10.09
N SER A 78 4.86 28.16 9.35
CA SER A 78 4.54 29.59 9.28
C SER A 78 3.93 30.17 10.56
N GLN A 79 3.33 29.35 11.42
CA GLN A 79 2.66 29.78 12.66
C GLN A 79 3.58 29.93 13.89
N GLY A 80 4.87 29.61 13.78
CA GLY A 80 5.85 29.88 14.83
C GLY A 80 5.51 29.28 16.21
N ALA A 81 5.45 30.13 17.26
CA ALA A 81 5.34 29.71 18.66
C ALA A 81 3.98 29.07 19.03
N GLU A 82 2.89 29.37 18.32
CA GLU A 82 1.54 28.80 18.58
C GLU A 82 1.46 27.29 18.36
N ILE A 83 2.45 26.71 17.68
CA ILE A 83 2.45 25.28 17.36
C ILE A 83 3.09 24.39 18.42
N LYS A 84 3.80 24.96 19.41
CA LYS A 84 4.45 24.16 20.45
C LYS A 84 3.45 23.25 21.17
N ASP A 85 2.25 23.75 21.47
CA ASP A 85 1.19 22.99 22.15
C ASP A 85 0.49 21.98 21.22
N LYS A 86 0.61 22.16 19.90
CA LYS A 86 -0.01 21.31 18.87
C LYS A 86 0.98 20.37 18.18
N TYR A 87 2.27 20.43 18.53
CA TYR A 87 3.33 19.66 17.90
C TYR A 87 3.11 18.15 18.04
N GLY A 88 2.60 17.70 19.18
CA GLY A 88 2.22 16.30 19.41
C GLY A 88 1.14 15.81 18.44
N ALA A 89 0.12 16.64 18.20
CA ALA A 89 -0.96 16.31 17.27
C ALA A 89 -0.47 16.29 15.81
N LEU A 90 0.35 17.26 15.40
CA LEU A 90 0.96 17.29 14.07
C LEU A 90 1.86 16.06 13.82
N LYS A 91 2.68 15.69 14.81
CA LYS A 91 3.50 14.48 14.76
C LYS A 91 2.63 13.23 14.65
N GLY A 92 1.58 13.12 15.44
CA GLY A 92 0.62 12.01 15.41
C GLY A 92 -0.09 11.89 14.05
N PHE A 93 -0.55 13.01 13.49
CA PHE A 93 -1.13 13.07 12.15
C PHE A 93 -0.14 12.57 11.09
N ASN A 94 1.09 13.10 11.07
CA ASN A 94 2.10 12.70 10.09
C ASN A 94 2.44 11.20 10.21
N GLN A 95 2.53 10.65 11.43
CA GLN A 95 2.75 9.22 11.63
C GLN A 95 1.60 8.36 11.09
N ALA A 96 0.35 8.71 11.41
CA ALA A 96 -0.83 7.98 10.93
C ALA A 96 -0.99 8.10 9.40
N ASN A 97 -0.81 9.29 8.85
CA ASN A 97 -0.90 9.55 7.41
C ASN A 97 0.18 8.78 6.63
N ASN A 98 1.42 8.79 7.10
CA ASN A 98 2.51 8.02 6.46
C ASN A 98 2.26 6.52 6.52
N TYR A 99 1.71 6.01 7.62
CA TYR A 99 1.33 4.62 7.74
C TYR A 99 0.23 4.23 6.74
N LEU A 100 -0.81 5.05 6.60
CA LEU A 100 -1.87 4.82 5.65
C LEU A 100 -1.38 4.90 4.20
N ILE A 101 -0.55 5.90 3.87
CA ILE A 101 0.10 6.02 2.56
C ILE A 101 0.90 4.76 2.24
N HIS A 102 1.71 4.27 3.20
CA HIS A 102 2.48 3.04 3.02
C HIS A 102 1.57 1.86 2.68
N LYS A 103 0.46 1.70 3.40
CA LYS A 103 -0.51 0.62 3.13
C LYS A 103 -1.19 0.74 1.77
N PHE A 104 -1.53 1.93 1.32
CA PHE A 104 -2.04 2.12 -0.05
C PHE A 104 -1.01 1.83 -1.11
N VAL A 105 0.25 2.26 -0.93
CA VAL A 105 1.35 1.98 -1.86
C VAL A 105 1.59 0.47 -1.99
N GLU A 106 1.58 -0.29 -0.89
CA GLU A 106 1.70 -1.75 -0.94
C GLU A 106 0.63 -2.41 -1.83
N VAL A 107 -0.62 -1.94 -1.74
CA VAL A 107 -1.72 -2.44 -2.58
C VAL A 107 -1.53 -2.04 -4.04
N VAL A 108 -1.12 -0.80 -4.29
CA VAL A 108 -0.87 -0.28 -5.64
C VAL A 108 0.21 -1.08 -6.35
N GLU A 109 1.36 -1.25 -5.69
CA GLU A 109 2.50 -2.00 -6.21
C GLU A 109 2.14 -3.46 -6.47
N GLN A 110 1.38 -4.09 -5.55
CA GLN A 110 0.97 -5.47 -5.75
C GLN A 110 0.07 -5.63 -6.99
N ILE A 111 -0.91 -4.76 -7.18
CA ILE A 111 -1.80 -4.83 -8.34
C ILE A 111 -1.03 -4.61 -9.65
N GLU A 112 -0.04 -3.71 -9.63
CA GLU A 112 0.85 -3.49 -10.79
C GLU A 112 1.64 -4.77 -11.14
N GLN A 113 2.22 -5.45 -10.15
CA GLN A 113 2.92 -6.72 -10.38
C GLN A 113 1.98 -7.81 -10.90
N LEU A 114 0.79 -7.95 -10.31
CA LEU A 114 -0.20 -8.94 -10.76
C LEU A 114 -0.71 -8.63 -12.19
N GLN A 115 -0.80 -7.36 -12.57
CA GLN A 115 -1.15 -6.99 -13.94
C GLN A 115 -0.06 -7.41 -14.94
N ILE A 116 1.22 -7.25 -14.58
CA ILE A 116 2.34 -7.72 -15.40
C ILE A 116 2.27 -9.24 -15.55
N GLU A 117 2.09 -9.97 -14.44
CA GLU A 117 1.95 -11.43 -14.43
C GLU A 117 0.79 -11.91 -15.33
N ARG A 118 -0.37 -11.25 -15.24
CA ARG A 118 -1.52 -11.53 -16.12
C ARG A 118 -1.15 -11.43 -17.61
N ILE A 119 -0.46 -10.36 -17.99
CA ILE A 119 -0.06 -10.11 -19.39
C ILE A 119 0.94 -11.18 -19.86
N GLU A 120 1.87 -11.59 -19.01
CA GLU A 120 2.83 -12.66 -19.32
C GLU A 120 2.14 -14.01 -19.52
N LEU A 121 1.19 -14.38 -18.66
CA LEU A 121 0.40 -15.61 -18.78
C LEU A 121 -0.41 -15.66 -20.09
N GLN A 122 -0.98 -14.51 -20.49
CA GLN A 122 -1.72 -14.39 -21.74
C GLN A 122 -0.83 -14.46 -22.99
N LYS A 123 0.43 -14.03 -22.90
CA LYS A 123 1.41 -14.14 -24.00
C LYS A 123 1.95 -15.56 -24.17
N GLY A 124 2.15 -16.29 -23.07
CA GLY A 124 2.67 -17.67 -23.09
C GLY A 124 1.61 -18.74 -23.40
N SER A 125 0.32 -18.37 -23.44
CA SER A 125 -0.79 -19.27 -23.80
C SER A 125 -1.21 -19.17 -25.28
N LYS A 126 -0.50 -18.36 -26.07
CA LYS A 126 -0.65 -18.27 -27.54
C LYS A 126 0.50 -18.99 -28.21
#